data_AF-A0A378TRG1-F1
#
_entry.id   AF-A0A378TRG1-F1
#
_cell.length_a   1.000
_cell.length_b   1.000
_cell.length_c   1.000
_cell.angle_alpha   90.00
_cell.angle_beta   90.00
_cell.angle_gamma   90.00
#
_symmetry.space_group_name_H-M   'P 1'
#
loop_
_entity.id
_entity.type
_entity.pdbx_description
1 polymer ?
#
loop_
_entity_poly.entity_id
_entity_poly.type
_entity_poly.pdbx_seq_one_letter_code
_entity_poly.pdbx_strand_id
1 'polypeptide(L)'
;MPLTRYYILENDTTTAGGIVQTTTNPIVFDVDGKKQSCIGDDVWCPACQSMGQIVPSGPRLSFSLGGAMPALNDDLCLCKCNPPPKLINSQKSFKEIIDDNRLAQYRQAQAQYRQAKLQNNLANTQANDDELPKFTVHFRRDDNYQGRYGFDWLRDEYIYPLVEVNSKKQKLFQGDTKRLIDEYQKFKSQSIKELNGVDSLSYTPAWLTLFVSTSPVGVSQVSLKLRIDSDETNPQPLTDNGITLSFECSQGLQVVTPTLSLGQALSQMTKQQIHFDDTILIQEGNKYSSKQESRTLIYHQSQNPIITITCTQSFKEIGYIKVFAQKGSTKKQVGLLCVYPNNKIQKAVIQPTFIVTIPNISVATHPMNYKTDIQKHLFSQALIQADALEPISVNLADKLIYAGNDTQKIPSLYHQKIDKFLQKYPQIKDANNQYSAYKYDGKQLMQDLVGLHRLLLSGIKEYADSKNYQKHTHLIFSDYAIAGFDSQLAGIAQKHEVTDDYNACQTDRVCNHWGNVCVLFNQSDTHTLIHELGHSFGLSHTFRDETGLRFSWGYTDNIMDYEHTENGDINPYKGNQWSLFKHHWDIMNNDNNLEWK
;
A
#
# COMPACT_ATOMS: atom_id res chain seq x y z
N MET A 1 16.43 -47.00 -55.97
CA MET A 1 17.07 -48.28 -55.59
C MET A 1 16.41 -48.70 -54.29
N PRO A 2 15.76 -49.87 -54.27
CA PRO A 2 14.99 -50.31 -53.11
C PRO A 2 15.88 -50.40 -51.86
N LEU A 3 15.39 -49.90 -50.74
CA LEU A 3 16.11 -49.90 -49.47
C LEU A 3 16.00 -51.29 -48.84
N THR A 4 17.13 -51.95 -48.63
CA THR A 4 17.17 -53.23 -47.90
C THR A 4 17.46 -52.97 -46.43
N ARG A 5 16.66 -53.55 -45.53
CA ARG A 5 16.91 -53.55 -44.08
C ARG A 5 16.93 -54.97 -43.54
N TYR A 6 17.89 -55.28 -42.69
CA TYR A 6 18.12 -56.58 -42.10
C TYR A 6 17.50 -56.65 -40.71
N TYR A 7 16.90 -57.80 -40.38
CA TYR A 7 16.36 -58.04 -39.05
C TYR A 7 17.48 -58.20 -38.03
N ILE A 8 17.28 -57.61 -36.85
CA ILE A 8 18.18 -57.73 -35.71
C ILE A 8 17.84 -58.98 -34.92
N LEU A 9 18.86 -59.73 -34.54
CA LEU A 9 18.75 -60.92 -33.69
C LEU A 9 19.37 -60.66 -32.32
N GLU A 10 19.07 -61.52 -31.36
CA GLU A 10 19.79 -61.52 -30.08
C GLU A 10 21.31 -61.65 -30.30
N ASN A 11 22.07 -61.00 -29.42
CA ASN A 11 23.53 -60.85 -29.49
C ASN A 11 24.08 -60.05 -30.69
N ASP A 12 23.22 -59.43 -31.51
CA ASP A 12 23.66 -58.38 -32.43
C ASP A 12 24.20 -57.16 -31.68
N THR A 13 24.97 -56.35 -32.38
CA THR A 13 25.71 -55.24 -31.75
C THR A 13 25.14 -53.88 -32.13
N THR A 14 25.54 -52.83 -31.42
CA THR A 14 25.34 -51.44 -31.84
C THR A 14 26.65 -50.80 -32.29
N THR A 15 26.57 -49.63 -32.92
CA THR A 15 27.73 -48.77 -33.25
C THR A 15 28.56 -48.34 -32.03
N ALA A 16 28.07 -48.55 -30.81
CA ALA A 16 28.78 -48.29 -29.56
C ALA A 16 29.15 -49.58 -28.81
N GLY A 17 29.13 -50.73 -29.49
CA GLY A 17 29.47 -52.04 -28.91
C GLY A 17 28.41 -52.61 -27.97
N GLY A 18 27.22 -51.99 -27.88
CA GLY A 18 26.10 -52.52 -27.10
C GLY A 18 25.58 -53.84 -27.65
N ILE A 19 25.13 -54.74 -26.77
CA ILE A 19 24.73 -56.12 -27.09
C ILE A 19 23.21 -56.25 -26.90
N VAL A 20 22.52 -56.65 -27.96
CA VAL A 20 21.08 -56.91 -27.92
C VAL A 20 20.80 -58.15 -27.08
N GLN A 21 19.92 -58.00 -26.09
CA GLN A 21 19.55 -59.09 -25.19
C GLN A 21 18.50 -59.99 -25.84
N THR A 22 18.37 -61.21 -25.31
CA THR A 22 17.33 -62.15 -25.72
C THR A 22 15.95 -61.54 -25.49
N THR A 23 15.11 -61.55 -26.52
CA THR A 23 13.73 -61.05 -26.43
C THR A 23 12.91 -61.86 -25.43
N THR A 24 12.02 -61.18 -24.70
CA THR A 24 11.03 -61.82 -23.81
C THR A 24 9.74 -62.16 -24.52
N ASN A 25 9.60 -61.77 -25.80
CA ASN A 25 8.41 -62.06 -26.58
C ASN A 25 8.31 -63.57 -26.91
N PRO A 26 7.21 -64.25 -26.55
CA PRO A 26 7.06 -65.69 -26.79
C PRO A 26 6.84 -66.06 -28.26
N ILE A 27 6.50 -65.10 -29.13
CA ILE A 27 6.18 -65.36 -30.55
C ILE A 27 7.17 -64.61 -31.44
N VAL A 28 8.33 -65.24 -31.69
CA VAL A 28 9.39 -64.71 -32.56
C VAL A 28 9.96 -65.80 -33.45
N PHE A 29 10.56 -65.42 -34.58
CA PHE A 29 11.28 -66.36 -35.43
C PHE A 29 12.63 -66.71 -34.83
N ASP A 30 13.03 -67.96 -35.02
CA ASP A 30 14.41 -68.41 -34.86
C ASP A 30 15.10 -68.31 -36.23
N VAL A 31 16.26 -67.65 -36.26
CA VAL A 31 17.09 -67.50 -37.45
C VAL A 31 18.49 -67.96 -37.08
N ASP A 32 18.90 -69.12 -37.61
CA ASP A 32 20.20 -69.74 -37.37
C ASP A 32 20.51 -69.95 -35.87
N GLY A 33 19.51 -70.34 -35.07
CA GLY A 33 19.65 -70.62 -33.64
C GLY A 33 19.61 -69.37 -32.75
N LYS A 34 19.22 -68.22 -33.30
CA LYS A 34 19.08 -66.94 -32.58
C LYS A 34 17.66 -66.40 -32.73
N LYS A 35 17.10 -65.89 -31.64
CA LYS A 35 15.78 -65.25 -31.64
C LYS A 35 15.82 -63.88 -32.31
N GLN A 36 14.81 -63.60 -33.14
CA GLN A 36 14.56 -62.28 -33.69
C GLN A 36 14.20 -61.28 -32.59
N SER A 37 14.86 -60.13 -32.60
CA SER A 37 14.56 -59.03 -31.69
C SER A 37 13.42 -58.14 -32.19
N CYS A 38 12.75 -57.51 -31.24
CA CYS A 38 11.63 -56.61 -31.42
C CYS A 38 11.93 -55.23 -30.84
N ILE A 39 11.18 -54.23 -31.30
CA ILE A 39 11.15 -52.92 -30.68
C ILE A 39 10.73 -53.05 -29.20
N GLY A 40 11.46 -52.36 -28.32
CA GLY A 40 11.31 -52.45 -26.87
C GLY A 40 12.24 -53.47 -26.20
N ASP A 41 12.87 -54.37 -26.96
CA ASP A 41 13.85 -55.29 -26.38
C ASP A 41 15.06 -54.54 -25.83
N ASP A 42 15.66 -55.18 -24.82
CA ASP A 42 16.74 -54.63 -24.03
C ASP A 42 18.09 -54.72 -24.75
N VAL A 43 18.94 -53.71 -24.58
CA VAL A 43 20.30 -53.63 -25.12
C VAL A 43 21.24 -53.17 -24.02
N TRP A 44 22.21 -54.00 -23.64
CA TRP A 44 23.27 -53.58 -22.73
C TRP A 44 24.28 -52.71 -23.47
N CYS A 45 24.49 -51.47 -23.04
CA CYS A 45 25.45 -50.56 -23.67
C CYS A 45 26.73 -50.41 -22.83
N PRO A 46 27.90 -50.89 -23.27
CA PRO A 46 29.15 -50.76 -22.53
C PRO A 46 29.68 -49.33 -22.53
N ALA A 47 29.37 -48.52 -23.55
CA ALA A 47 29.87 -47.16 -23.69
C ALA A 47 29.33 -46.21 -22.59
N CYS A 48 28.09 -46.41 -22.15
CA CYS A 48 27.48 -45.61 -21.08
C CYS A 48 27.06 -46.42 -19.85
N GLN A 49 27.43 -47.71 -19.82
CA GLN A 49 27.16 -48.65 -18.73
C GLN A 49 25.69 -48.64 -18.27
N SER A 50 24.77 -48.69 -19.22
CA SER A 50 23.33 -48.73 -18.92
C SER A 50 22.58 -49.64 -19.88
N MET A 51 21.44 -50.14 -19.41
CA MET A 51 20.43 -50.77 -20.25
C MET A 51 19.71 -49.70 -21.05
N GLY A 52 19.71 -49.84 -22.37
CA GLY A 52 18.84 -49.10 -23.28
C GLY A 52 17.78 -50.02 -23.88
N GLN A 53 16.82 -49.43 -24.58
CA GLN A 53 15.78 -50.19 -25.30
C GLN A 53 15.85 -49.88 -26.79
N ILE A 54 15.49 -50.87 -27.61
CA ILE A 54 15.39 -50.69 -29.06
C ILE A 54 14.20 -49.80 -29.39
N VAL A 55 14.44 -48.70 -30.12
CA VAL A 55 13.39 -47.82 -30.64
C VAL A 55 13.46 -47.74 -32.17
N PRO A 56 12.30 -47.62 -32.85
CA PRO A 56 12.25 -47.70 -34.30
C PRO A 56 12.80 -46.43 -34.94
N SER A 57 13.65 -46.58 -35.95
CA SER A 57 14.14 -45.51 -36.79
C SER A 57 14.11 -45.90 -38.26
N GLY A 58 13.67 -45.00 -39.14
CA GLY A 58 13.68 -45.23 -40.59
C GLY A 58 12.55 -46.10 -41.17
N PRO A 59 12.48 -46.19 -42.51
CA PRO A 59 11.41 -46.86 -43.26
C PRO A 59 11.34 -48.37 -42.95
N ARG A 60 10.13 -48.96 -43.01
CA ARG A 60 9.87 -50.40 -42.78
C ARG A 60 8.59 -50.86 -43.48
N LEU A 61 8.43 -52.16 -43.73
CA LEU A 61 7.25 -52.73 -44.40
C LEU A 61 6.07 -53.04 -43.46
N SER A 62 6.25 -52.88 -42.14
CA SER A 62 5.23 -53.04 -41.09
C SER A 62 4.41 -54.32 -41.18
N PHE A 63 4.84 -55.35 -40.45
CA PHE A 63 4.00 -56.46 -40.02
C PHE A 63 4.31 -56.74 -38.54
N SER A 64 3.28 -56.79 -37.69
CA SER A 64 3.40 -57.29 -36.32
C SER A 64 3.08 -58.77 -36.30
N LEU A 65 4.05 -59.62 -35.98
CA LEU A 65 3.76 -61.03 -35.66
C LEU A 65 3.52 -61.11 -34.15
N GLY A 66 2.35 -61.58 -33.72
CA GLY A 66 2.00 -61.66 -32.30
C GLY A 66 1.92 -60.31 -31.56
N GLY A 67 1.78 -59.19 -32.28
CA GLY A 67 1.62 -57.85 -31.68
C GLY A 67 2.92 -57.07 -31.45
N ALA A 68 4.10 -57.65 -31.69
CA ALA A 68 5.37 -56.93 -31.58
C ALA A 68 5.98 -56.59 -32.95
N MET A 69 6.61 -55.42 -33.02
CA MET A 69 7.26 -54.92 -34.22
C MET A 69 8.72 -55.39 -34.27
N PRO A 70 9.18 -55.98 -35.38
CA PRO A 70 10.58 -56.37 -35.54
C PRO A 70 11.57 -55.21 -35.45
N ALA A 71 12.75 -55.46 -34.86
CA ALA A 71 13.88 -54.55 -34.86
C ALA A 71 14.72 -54.74 -36.14
N LEU A 72 15.15 -53.63 -36.76
CA LEU A 72 15.91 -53.63 -38.01
C LEU A 72 17.26 -52.90 -37.85
N ASN A 73 18.26 -53.22 -38.70
CA ASN A 73 19.52 -52.48 -38.72
C ASN A 73 19.27 -50.98 -38.92
N ASP A 74 20.07 -50.14 -38.27
CA ASP A 74 19.88 -48.68 -38.13
C ASP A 74 18.72 -48.21 -37.23
N ASP A 75 17.94 -49.12 -36.62
CA ASP A 75 17.13 -48.77 -35.44
C ASP A 75 18.05 -48.36 -34.27
N LEU A 76 17.52 -47.63 -33.30
CA LEU A 76 18.35 -46.98 -32.26
C LEU A 76 18.27 -47.72 -30.93
N CYS A 77 19.38 -47.77 -30.21
CA CYS A 77 19.41 -48.12 -28.80
C CYS A 77 19.26 -46.82 -27.97
N LEU A 78 18.12 -46.67 -27.29
CA LEU A 78 17.84 -45.54 -26.41
C LEU A 78 18.48 -45.75 -25.03
N CYS A 79 19.81 -45.68 -24.98
CA CYS A 79 20.59 -45.64 -23.74
C CYS A 79 21.00 -44.18 -23.42
N LYS A 80 21.97 -43.98 -22.51
CA LYS A 80 22.49 -42.64 -22.13
C LYS A 80 23.44 -42.01 -23.16
N CYS A 81 23.76 -42.68 -24.26
CA CYS A 81 24.66 -42.15 -25.29
C CYS A 81 23.96 -41.08 -26.16
N ASN A 82 24.70 -40.03 -26.54
CA ASN A 82 24.23 -39.01 -27.48
C ASN A 82 25.28 -38.80 -28.61
N PRO A 83 24.93 -39.06 -29.88
CA PRO A 83 23.65 -39.57 -30.36
C PRO A 83 23.39 -41.03 -29.93
N PRO A 84 22.11 -41.47 -29.89
CA PRO A 84 21.76 -42.87 -29.63
C PRO A 84 22.47 -43.82 -30.62
N PRO A 85 23.12 -44.90 -30.16
CA PRO A 85 23.81 -45.86 -31.02
C PRO A 85 22.84 -46.58 -31.96
N LYS A 86 23.30 -46.93 -33.16
CA LYS A 86 22.51 -47.67 -34.15
C LYS A 86 22.74 -49.17 -34.03
N LEU A 87 21.71 -49.98 -34.28
CA LEU A 87 21.82 -51.44 -34.35
C LEU A 87 22.50 -51.91 -35.63
N ILE A 88 23.34 -52.93 -35.49
CA ILE A 88 24.14 -53.55 -36.52
C ILE A 88 23.77 -55.04 -36.58
N ASN A 89 23.26 -55.47 -37.73
CA ASN A 89 22.90 -56.85 -37.98
C ASN A 89 24.13 -57.77 -38.09
N SER A 90 24.11 -58.94 -37.46
CA SER A 90 25.13 -59.98 -37.71
C SER A 90 24.85 -60.83 -38.96
N GLN A 91 23.59 -60.87 -39.41
CA GLN A 91 23.12 -61.72 -40.52
C GLN A 91 22.60 -60.89 -41.70
N LYS A 92 22.59 -61.48 -42.92
CA LYS A 92 22.06 -60.83 -44.15
C LYS A 92 21.01 -61.66 -44.91
N SER A 93 20.63 -62.82 -44.40
CA SER A 93 19.65 -63.73 -45.00
C SER A 93 18.22 -63.25 -44.76
N PHE A 94 17.91 -62.80 -43.54
CA PHE A 94 16.59 -62.34 -43.13
C PHE A 94 16.48 -60.80 -43.21
N LYS A 95 15.68 -60.32 -44.16
CA LYS A 95 15.64 -58.90 -44.56
C LYS A 95 14.31 -58.49 -45.18
N GLU A 96 14.02 -57.19 -45.10
CA GLU A 96 12.95 -56.52 -45.82
C GLU A 96 13.54 -55.72 -46.98
N ILE A 97 12.83 -55.71 -48.13
CA ILE A 97 13.16 -54.88 -49.29
C ILE A 97 12.04 -53.87 -49.49
N ILE A 98 12.34 -52.61 -49.21
CA ILE A 98 11.40 -51.50 -49.29
C ILE A 98 11.53 -50.85 -50.66
N ASP A 99 10.47 -50.92 -51.47
CA ASP A 99 10.46 -50.32 -52.79
C ASP A 99 10.51 -48.79 -52.77
N ASP A 100 10.81 -48.21 -53.93
CA ASP A 100 10.98 -46.76 -54.08
C ASP A 100 9.66 -45.99 -53.78
N ASN A 101 8.49 -46.59 -54.01
CA ASN A 101 7.18 -45.98 -53.73
C ASN A 101 6.93 -45.84 -52.23
N ARG A 102 7.17 -46.92 -51.47
CA ARG A 102 6.98 -46.96 -50.02
C ARG A 102 8.01 -46.12 -49.29
N LEU A 103 9.23 -46.05 -49.83
CA LEU A 103 10.26 -45.14 -49.36
C LEU A 103 9.86 -43.67 -49.58
N ALA A 104 9.24 -43.33 -50.71
CA ALA A 104 8.71 -42.00 -50.98
C ALA A 104 7.57 -41.62 -50.02
N GLN A 105 6.62 -42.53 -49.78
CA GLN A 105 5.54 -42.34 -48.81
C GLN A 105 6.07 -42.06 -47.39
N TYR A 106 7.07 -42.83 -46.94
CA TYR A 106 7.69 -42.62 -45.63
C TYR A 106 8.36 -41.23 -45.53
N ARG A 107 9.07 -40.80 -46.57
CA ARG A 107 9.71 -39.47 -46.62
C ARG A 107 8.68 -38.33 -46.57
N GLN A 108 7.56 -38.48 -47.29
CA GLN A 108 6.46 -37.51 -47.26
C GLN A 108 5.82 -37.42 -45.88
N ALA A 109 5.51 -38.56 -45.25
CA ALA A 109 4.95 -38.59 -43.89
C ALA A 109 5.90 -37.96 -42.85
N GLN A 110 7.21 -38.22 -42.94
CA GLN A 110 8.21 -37.58 -42.08
C GLN A 110 8.32 -36.05 -42.31
N ALA A 111 8.16 -35.58 -43.56
CA ALA A 111 8.16 -34.15 -43.86
C ALA A 111 6.92 -33.45 -43.28
N GLN A 112 5.74 -34.06 -43.44
CA GLN A 112 4.49 -33.57 -42.88
C GLN A 112 4.52 -33.53 -41.35
N TYR A 113 4.98 -34.61 -40.69
CA TYR A 113 5.14 -34.64 -39.23
C TYR A 113 6.10 -33.55 -38.74
N ARG A 114 7.23 -33.32 -39.43
CA ARG A 114 8.17 -32.24 -39.09
C ARG A 114 7.54 -30.86 -39.23
N GLN A 115 6.81 -30.60 -40.32
CA GLN A 115 6.10 -29.33 -40.50
C GLN A 115 5.02 -29.11 -39.43
N ALA A 116 4.21 -30.12 -39.12
CA ALA A 116 3.19 -30.03 -38.08
C ALA A 116 3.80 -29.79 -36.69
N LYS A 117 4.93 -30.43 -36.38
CA LYS A 117 5.64 -30.24 -35.10
C LYS A 117 6.29 -28.86 -35.01
N LEU A 118 6.81 -28.32 -36.12
CA LEU A 118 7.33 -26.95 -36.20
C LEU A 118 6.21 -25.92 -35.98
N GLN A 119 5.06 -26.08 -36.66
CA GLN A 119 3.90 -25.19 -36.52
C GLN A 119 3.32 -25.21 -35.10
N ASN A 120 3.16 -26.40 -34.49
CA ASN A 120 2.69 -26.52 -33.10
C ASN A 120 3.70 -25.96 -32.08
N ASN A 121 5.01 -26.13 -32.32
CA ASN A 121 6.02 -25.53 -31.44
C ASN A 121 6.05 -24.02 -31.55
N LEU A 122 5.91 -23.44 -32.74
CA LEU A 122 5.81 -21.99 -32.98
C LEU A 122 4.56 -21.38 -32.31
N ALA A 123 3.40 -22.03 -32.45
CA ALA A 123 2.16 -21.59 -31.82
C ALA A 123 2.22 -21.69 -30.27
N ASN A 124 2.82 -22.76 -29.73
CA ASN A 124 2.98 -22.92 -28.28
C ASN A 124 4.08 -22.02 -27.68
N THR A 125 5.12 -21.64 -28.44
CA THR A 125 6.11 -20.65 -27.97
C THR A 125 5.56 -19.24 -27.97
N GLN A 126 4.76 -18.84 -28.96
CA GLN A 126 4.08 -17.54 -28.92
C GLN A 126 3.02 -17.45 -27.81
N ALA A 127 2.27 -18.53 -27.53
CA ALA A 127 1.24 -18.52 -26.49
C ALA A 127 1.81 -18.48 -25.06
N ASN A 128 2.98 -19.05 -24.80
CA ASN A 128 3.62 -19.03 -23.47
C ASN A 128 4.51 -17.81 -23.23
N ASP A 129 5.00 -17.12 -24.27
CA ASP A 129 5.88 -15.96 -24.09
C ASP A 129 5.10 -14.65 -23.85
N ASP A 130 3.82 -14.57 -24.22
CA ASP A 130 2.99 -13.38 -23.97
C ASP A 130 2.20 -13.44 -22.65
N GLU A 131 2.35 -14.50 -21.84
CA GLU A 131 1.65 -14.62 -20.55
C GLU A 131 2.29 -13.70 -19.48
N LEU A 132 1.46 -12.86 -18.85
CA LEU A 132 1.89 -12.00 -17.76
C LEU A 132 1.84 -12.78 -16.43
N PRO A 133 2.92 -12.76 -15.61
CA PRO A 133 2.88 -13.32 -14.27
C PRO A 133 1.83 -12.60 -13.42
N LYS A 134 1.29 -13.28 -12.41
CA LYS A 134 0.36 -12.67 -11.45
C LYS A 134 1.13 -11.83 -10.44
N PHE A 135 0.91 -10.51 -10.49
CA PHE A 135 1.44 -9.56 -9.51
C PHE A 135 0.57 -8.30 -9.46
N THR A 136 0.73 -7.52 -8.40
CA THR A 136 0.11 -6.19 -8.26
C THR A 136 1.15 -5.13 -7.93
N VAL A 137 0.90 -3.89 -8.37
CA VAL A 137 1.76 -2.73 -8.12
C VAL A 137 1.05 -1.78 -7.16
N HIS A 138 1.78 -1.36 -6.14
CA HIS A 138 1.33 -0.51 -5.06
C HIS A 138 2.23 0.70 -4.93
N PHE A 139 1.66 1.84 -4.54
CA PHE A 139 2.40 3.07 -4.30
C PHE A 139 2.71 3.19 -2.80
N ARG A 140 3.89 3.72 -2.48
CA ARG A 140 4.31 4.03 -1.11
C ARG A 140 4.94 5.42 -1.07
N ARG A 141 4.75 6.13 0.03
CA ARG A 141 5.47 7.38 0.30
C ARG A 141 6.88 7.09 0.84
N ASP A 142 7.67 8.13 0.99
CA ASP A 142 8.97 8.07 1.66
C ASP A 142 8.85 7.83 3.16
N ASP A 143 9.94 7.33 3.75
CA ASP A 143 10.00 6.96 5.17
C ASP A 143 10.08 8.20 6.07
N ASN A 144 10.67 9.30 5.58
CA ASN A 144 10.72 10.59 6.26
C ASN A 144 9.54 11.50 5.86
N TYR A 145 8.35 10.91 5.84
CA TYR A 145 7.13 11.66 5.56
C TYR A 145 6.74 12.54 6.75
N GLN A 146 6.40 13.79 6.43
CA GLN A 146 6.18 14.85 7.42
C GLN A 146 4.85 15.57 7.14
N GLY A 147 3.82 14.85 6.67
CA GLY A 147 2.48 15.40 6.41
C GLY A 147 2.35 16.32 5.17
N ARG A 148 3.44 16.55 4.42
CA ARG A 148 3.55 17.57 3.35
C ARG A 148 2.55 17.45 2.17
N TYR A 149 1.88 16.32 2.04
CA TYR A 149 0.79 16.02 1.11
C TYR A 149 0.01 14.85 1.68
N GLY A 150 -1.28 14.70 1.42
CA GLY A 150 -2.04 13.55 1.91
C GLY A 150 -1.65 12.29 1.17
N PHE A 151 -1.21 11.26 1.91
CA PHE A 151 -0.96 9.94 1.35
C PHE A 151 -1.25 8.84 2.36
N ASP A 152 -2.08 7.89 1.98
CA ASP A 152 -2.46 6.77 2.84
C ASP A 152 -2.74 5.50 2.02
N TRP A 153 -2.52 4.35 2.64
CA TRP A 153 -2.79 3.03 2.06
C TRP A 153 -3.13 2.04 3.18
N LEU A 154 -3.89 1.01 2.84
CA LEU A 154 -4.17 -0.07 3.76
C LEU A 154 -2.87 -0.84 4.06
N ARG A 155 -2.43 -0.80 5.32
CA ARG A 155 -1.20 -1.49 5.76
C ARG A 155 -1.51 -2.96 6.10
N ASP A 156 -0.56 -3.85 5.85
CA ASP A 156 -0.74 -5.29 6.05
C ASP A 156 -1.00 -5.61 7.54
N GLU A 157 -0.27 -4.94 8.44
CA GLU A 157 -0.41 -5.09 9.88
C GLU A 157 -1.76 -4.61 10.44
N TYR A 158 -2.56 -3.91 9.64
CA TYR A 158 -3.92 -3.55 10.03
C TYR A 158 -4.86 -4.73 9.88
N ILE A 159 -4.64 -5.61 8.90
CA ILE A 159 -5.56 -6.69 8.59
C ILE A 159 -5.03 -8.07 8.97
N TYR A 160 -3.71 -8.22 9.11
CA TYR A 160 -3.04 -9.46 9.48
C TYR A 160 -2.37 -9.37 10.85
N PRO A 161 -2.26 -10.49 11.59
CA PRO A 161 -1.64 -10.52 12.91
C PRO A 161 -0.11 -10.47 12.86
N LEU A 162 0.44 -9.33 12.43
CA LEU A 162 1.87 -9.13 12.17
C LEU A 162 2.63 -8.48 13.33
N VAL A 163 1.94 -7.74 14.19
CA VAL A 163 2.57 -6.91 15.22
C VAL A 163 2.35 -7.52 16.59
N GLU A 164 3.41 -7.55 17.39
CA GLU A 164 3.34 -7.95 18.79
C GLU A 164 2.84 -6.77 19.63
N VAL A 165 1.65 -6.92 20.18
CA VAL A 165 1.02 -5.95 21.09
C VAL A 165 0.69 -6.71 22.37
N ASN A 166 1.26 -6.28 23.49
CA ASN A 166 1.11 -6.91 24.81
C ASN A 166 1.54 -8.39 24.80
N SER A 167 2.70 -8.68 24.19
CA SER A 167 3.27 -10.02 24.03
C SER A 167 2.41 -11.02 23.22
N LYS A 168 1.49 -10.49 22.41
CA LYS A 168 0.63 -11.29 21.53
C LYS A 168 0.68 -10.72 20.12
N LYS A 169 0.96 -11.58 19.13
CA LYS A 169 0.78 -11.23 17.71
C LYS A 169 -0.70 -10.99 17.42
N GLN A 170 -1.02 -9.80 16.93
CA GLN A 170 -2.38 -9.42 16.57
C GLN A 170 -2.37 -8.37 15.46
N LYS A 171 -3.54 -8.18 14.83
CA LYS A 171 -3.76 -7.10 13.89
C LYS A 171 -3.88 -5.78 14.65
N LEU A 172 -3.38 -4.69 14.10
CA LEU A 172 -3.48 -3.38 14.74
C LEU A 172 -4.88 -2.77 14.65
N PHE A 173 -5.67 -3.14 13.65
CA PHE A 173 -7.05 -2.69 13.52
C PHE A 173 -8.00 -3.61 14.29
N GLN A 174 -8.68 -3.05 15.28
CA GLN A 174 -9.56 -3.79 16.19
C GLN A 174 -11.03 -3.81 15.72
N GLY A 175 -11.37 -3.07 14.65
CA GLY A 175 -12.71 -3.03 14.07
C GLY A 175 -13.01 -4.11 13.03
N ASP A 176 -14.10 -3.92 12.28
CA ASP A 176 -14.51 -4.76 11.15
C ASP A 176 -13.60 -4.54 9.94
N THR A 177 -12.74 -5.53 9.66
CA THR A 177 -11.77 -5.48 8.56
C THR A 177 -12.42 -5.18 7.20
N LYS A 178 -13.66 -5.67 6.96
CA LYS A 178 -14.36 -5.39 5.70
C LYS A 178 -14.68 -3.90 5.56
N ARG A 179 -15.09 -3.27 6.65
CA ARG A 179 -15.34 -1.82 6.71
C ARG A 179 -14.07 -1.02 6.43
N LEU A 180 -12.93 -1.46 6.98
CA LEU A 180 -11.64 -0.82 6.71
C LEU A 180 -11.24 -0.97 5.23
N ILE A 181 -11.39 -2.15 4.63
CA ILE A 181 -11.11 -2.36 3.20
C ILE A 181 -12.01 -1.46 2.33
N ASP A 182 -13.31 -1.41 2.66
CA ASP A 182 -14.29 -0.58 1.98
C ASP A 182 -13.90 0.92 1.99
N GLU A 183 -13.28 1.41 3.07
CA GLU A 183 -12.82 2.79 3.20
C GLU A 183 -11.80 3.19 2.12
N TYR A 184 -10.98 2.23 1.67
CA TYR A 184 -10.00 2.46 0.60
C TYR A 184 -10.55 2.18 -0.80
N GLN A 185 -11.60 1.36 -0.90
CA GLN A 185 -12.22 0.98 -2.19
C GLN A 185 -13.41 1.86 -2.58
N LYS A 186 -13.84 2.78 -1.70
CA LYS A 186 -14.99 3.66 -1.90
C LYS A 186 -14.63 5.14 -1.70
N PHE A 187 -15.37 5.98 -2.38
CA PHE A 187 -15.36 7.43 -2.21
C PHE A 187 -16.79 7.94 -2.10
N LYS A 188 -17.11 8.68 -1.02
CA LYS A 188 -18.47 9.16 -0.76
C LYS A 188 -19.52 8.05 -0.92
N SER A 189 -19.21 6.88 -0.33
CA SER A 189 -20.01 5.64 -0.39
C SER A 189 -20.16 4.97 -1.76
N GLN A 190 -19.50 5.47 -2.81
CA GLN A 190 -19.51 4.86 -4.14
C GLN A 190 -18.24 4.04 -4.38
N SER A 191 -18.40 2.83 -4.93
CA SER A 191 -17.26 1.98 -5.32
C SER A 191 -16.46 2.58 -6.47
N ILE A 192 -15.14 2.47 -6.39
CA ILE A 192 -14.23 2.89 -7.46
C ILE A 192 -14.28 1.87 -8.61
N LYS A 193 -14.82 2.27 -9.76
CA LYS A 193 -15.05 1.37 -10.91
C LYS A 193 -13.75 0.86 -11.54
N GLU A 194 -12.69 1.66 -11.44
CA GLU A 194 -11.36 1.41 -11.96
C GLU A 194 -10.68 0.23 -11.27
N LEU A 195 -11.13 -0.17 -10.08
CA LEU A 195 -10.65 -1.36 -9.39
C LEU A 195 -11.03 -2.66 -10.12
N ASN A 196 -12.14 -2.66 -10.86
CA ASN A 196 -12.57 -3.84 -11.63
C ASN A 196 -11.57 -4.25 -12.71
N GLY A 197 -10.64 -3.36 -13.08
CA GLY A 197 -9.56 -3.67 -14.02
C GLY A 197 -8.40 -4.45 -13.39
N VAL A 198 -8.22 -4.40 -12.06
CA VAL A 198 -7.14 -5.10 -11.37
C VAL A 198 -7.58 -6.53 -11.08
N ASP A 199 -6.83 -7.50 -11.60
CA ASP A 199 -7.10 -8.94 -11.46
C ASP A 199 -6.71 -9.46 -10.06
N SER A 200 -7.30 -8.85 -9.01
CA SER A 200 -7.14 -9.23 -7.61
C SER A 200 -8.33 -8.71 -6.78
N LEU A 201 -9.12 -9.65 -6.23
CA LEU A 201 -10.28 -9.35 -5.39
C LEU A 201 -9.94 -8.66 -4.06
N SER A 202 -8.67 -8.72 -3.63
CA SER A 202 -8.18 -8.12 -2.38
C SER A 202 -7.43 -6.80 -2.59
N TYR A 203 -7.33 -6.30 -3.82
CA TYR A 203 -6.55 -5.09 -4.09
C TYR A 203 -7.20 -3.85 -3.47
N THR A 204 -6.41 -3.11 -2.68
CA THR A 204 -6.80 -1.81 -2.12
C THR A 204 -5.87 -0.72 -2.65
N PRO A 205 -6.39 0.33 -3.29
CA PRO A 205 -5.56 1.38 -3.84
C PRO A 205 -5.01 2.26 -2.72
N ALA A 206 -3.84 2.84 -2.96
CA ALA A 206 -3.39 3.99 -2.18
C ALA A 206 -4.19 5.24 -2.58
N TRP A 207 -4.21 6.22 -1.68
CA TRP A 207 -4.84 7.52 -1.89
C TRP A 207 -3.80 8.63 -1.77
N LEU A 208 -3.93 9.64 -2.62
CA LEU A 208 -3.05 10.80 -2.69
C LEU A 208 -3.88 12.08 -2.78
N THR A 209 -3.42 13.14 -2.13
CA THR A 209 -3.93 14.49 -2.37
C THR A 209 -2.85 15.37 -2.98
N LEU A 210 -3.20 16.18 -3.98
CA LEU A 210 -2.29 17.17 -4.57
C LEU A 210 -3.01 18.48 -4.83
N PHE A 211 -2.33 19.59 -4.55
CA PHE A 211 -2.76 20.90 -5.00
C PHE A 211 -2.39 21.09 -6.47
N VAL A 212 -3.08 22.00 -7.16
CA VAL A 212 -2.64 22.43 -8.50
C VAL A 212 -1.38 23.28 -8.41
N SER A 213 -0.54 23.27 -9.45
CA SER A 213 0.72 24.03 -9.48
C SER A 213 0.57 25.55 -9.30
N THR A 214 -0.62 26.09 -9.57
CA THR A 214 -0.95 27.51 -9.35
C THR A 214 -1.40 27.81 -7.93
N SER A 215 -1.54 26.80 -7.06
CA SER A 215 -1.91 26.98 -5.66
C SER A 215 -0.76 27.67 -4.92
N PRO A 216 -1.04 28.68 -4.07
CA PRO A 216 -0.02 29.33 -3.25
C PRO A 216 0.43 28.44 -2.07
N VAL A 217 -0.26 27.34 -1.82
CA VAL A 217 -0.03 26.42 -0.70
C VAL A 217 -0.03 24.96 -1.15
N GLY A 218 0.53 24.11 -0.31
CA GLY A 218 0.63 22.68 -0.55
C GLY A 218 1.62 22.36 -1.68
N VAL A 219 1.59 21.12 -2.14
CA VAL A 219 2.47 20.65 -3.22
C VAL A 219 1.65 20.13 -4.39
N SER A 220 2.13 20.41 -5.60
CA SER A 220 1.57 19.88 -6.84
C SER A 220 2.35 18.71 -7.42
N GLN A 221 3.48 18.35 -6.81
CA GLN A 221 4.35 17.30 -7.30
C GLN A 221 4.92 16.48 -6.13
N VAL A 222 4.90 15.17 -6.27
CA VAL A 222 5.42 14.22 -5.27
C VAL A 222 6.15 13.07 -5.95
N SER A 223 7.20 12.59 -5.29
CA SER A 223 7.91 11.38 -5.70
C SER A 223 7.55 10.23 -4.75
N LEU A 224 7.12 9.10 -5.31
CA LEU A 224 6.66 7.93 -4.60
C LEU A 224 7.54 6.70 -4.89
N LYS A 225 7.64 5.83 -3.89
CA LYS A 225 8.16 4.49 -3.98
C LYS A 225 7.11 3.56 -4.61
N LEU A 226 7.56 2.45 -5.16
CA LEU A 226 6.68 1.36 -5.61
C LEU A 226 6.94 0.10 -4.78
N ARG A 227 5.88 -0.67 -4.58
CA ARG A 227 5.91 -2.03 -4.05
C ARG A 227 5.21 -2.96 -5.03
N ILE A 228 5.80 -4.12 -5.30
CA ILE A 228 5.28 -5.13 -6.22
C ILE A 228 5.04 -6.42 -5.47
N ASP A 229 3.78 -6.82 -5.34
CA ASP A 229 3.35 -8.01 -4.61
C ASP A 229 3.15 -9.16 -5.59
N SER A 230 3.81 -10.28 -5.33
CA SER A 230 3.67 -11.53 -6.09
C SER A 230 2.76 -12.52 -5.37
N ASP A 231 1.96 -13.26 -6.13
CA ASP A 231 1.11 -14.35 -5.62
C ASP A 231 1.96 -15.55 -5.16
N GLU A 232 1.66 -16.08 -3.97
CA GLU A 232 2.27 -17.28 -3.38
C GLU A 232 2.15 -18.52 -4.27
N THR A 233 1.09 -18.57 -5.07
CA THR A 233 0.81 -19.69 -5.97
C THR A 233 1.56 -19.59 -7.29
N ASN A 234 2.31 -18.49 -7.53
CA ASN A 234 3.03 -18.28 -8.78
C ASN A 234 4.37 -19.04 -8.77
N PRO A 235 4.53 -20.11 -9.58
CA PRO A 235 5.76 -20.91 -9.60
C PRO A 235 6.94 -20.20 -10.28
N GLN A 236 6.73 -19.04 -10.90
CA GLN A 236 7.73 -18.28 -11.65
C GLN A 236 8.11 -17.01 -10.89
N PRO A 237 9.41 -16.80 -10.54
CA PRO A 237 9.86 -15.57 -9.91
C PRO A 237 9.65 -14.37 -10.86
N LEU A 238 9.28 -13.22 -10.30
CA LEU A 238 9.29 -11.95 -11.04
C LEU A 238 10.74 -11.64 -11.44
N THR A 239 11.03 -11.78 -12.73
CA THR A 239 12.35 -11.52 -13.31
C THR A 239 12.25 -10.50 -14.45
N ASP A 240 13.39 -10.01 -14.94
CA ASP A 240 13.46 -9.14 -16.09
C ASP A 240 13.10 -9.89 -17.38
N ASN A 241 11.79 -10.03 -17.62
CA ASN A 241 11.23 -10.81 -18.72
C ASN A 241 10.71 -9.92 -19.86
N GLY A 242 11.24 -8.70 -20.01
CA GLY A 242 10.77 -7.75 -21.03
C GLY A 242 9.39 -7.14 -20.76
N ILE A 243 8.88 -7.24 -19.52
CA ILE A 243 7.63 -6.62 -19.10
C ILE A 243 7.84 -5.11 -18.94
N THR A 244 6.98 -4.31 -19.55
CA THR A 244 6.95 -2.86 -19.38
C THR A 244 5.75 -2.47 -18.52
N LEU A 245 5.98 -1.64 -17.51
CA LEU A 245 4.93 -0.96 -16.75
C LEU A 245 4.63 0.38 -17.41
N SER A 246 3.36 0.68 -17.66
CA SER A 246 2.91 2.00 -18.14
C SER A 246 1.92 2.63 -17.17
N PHE A 247 2.08 3.92 -16.92
CA PHE A 247 1.28 4.71 -15.98
C PHE A 247 0.33 5.63 -16.75
N GLU A 248 -0.94 5.24 -16.80
CA GLU A 248 -1.98 6.00 -17.49
C GLU A 248 -2.73 6.89 -16.52
N CYS A 249 -2.65 8.20 -16.77
CA CYS A 249 -3.18 9.22 -15.87
C CYS A 249 -4.53 9.75 -16.35
N SER A 250 -5.40 10.11 -15.40
CA SER A 250 -6.57 10.94 -15.69
C SER A 250 -6.16 12.36 -16.10
N GLN A 251 -7.06 13.10 -16.76
CA GLN A 251 -6.81 14.49 -17.14
C GLN A 251 -6.42 15.35 -15.91
N GLY A 252 -5.40 16.20 -16.07
CA GLY A 252 -4.87 17.05 -14.99
C GLY A 252 -3.80 16.38 -14.14
N LEU A 253 -3.44 15.12 -14.41
CA LEU A 253 -2.33 14.41 -13.79
C LEU A 253 -1.29 14.03 -14.84
N GLN A 254 -0.04 13.99 -14.41
CA GLN A 254 1.09 13.54 -15.22
C GLN A 254 2.05 12.72 -14.37
N VAL A 255 2.60 11.66 -14.95
CA VAL A 255 3.76 10.95 -14.42
C VAL A 255 4.98 11.33 -15.26
N VAL A 256 6.05 11.77 -14.60
CA VAL A 256 7.29 12.24 -15.27
C VAL A 256 7.93 11.13 -16.11
N THR A 257 7.91 9.89 -15.59
CA THR A 257 8.41 8.69 -16.27
C THR A 257 7.23 7.74 -16.52
N PRO A 258 6.45 7.93 -17.61
CA PRO A 258 5.18 7.24 -17.81
C PRO A 258 5.34 5.76 -18.17
N THR A 259 6.56 5.31 -18.44
CA THR A 259 6.89 3.90 -18.71
C THR A 259 8.15 3.48 -17.97
N LEU A 260 8.15 2.28 -17.39
CA LEU A 260 9.27 1.72 -16.63
C LEU A 260 9.41 0.22 -16.95
N SER A 261 10.60 -0.25 -17.32
CA SER A 261 10.84 -1.69 -17.42
C SER A 261 10.73 -2.33 -16.04
N LEU A 262 10.04 -3.47 -15.94
CA LEU A 262 9.93 -4.21 -14.69
C LEU A 262 11.31 -4.64 -14.17
N GLY A 263 12.23 -5.07 -15.04
CA GLY A 263 13.60 -5.41 -14.65
C GLY A 263 14.36 -4.22 -14.04
N GLN A 264 14.23 -3.05 -14.65
CA GLN A 264 14.82 -1.79 -14.14
C GLN A 264 14.20 -1.34 -12.81
N ALA A 265 12.90 -1.62 -12.61
CA ALA A 265 12.25 -1.38 -11.33
C ALA A 265 12.80 -2.32 -10.26
N LEU A 266 12.81 -3.64 -10.54
CA LEU A 266 13.26 -4.67 -9.61
C LEU A 266 14.73 -4.52 -9.21
N SER A 267 15.61 -4.03 -10.10
CA SER A 267 17.01 -3.77 -9.78
C SER A 267 17.21 -2.67 -8.73
N GLN A 268 16.18 -1.86 -8.45
CA GLN A 268 16.16 -0.80 -7.43
C GLN A 268 15.33 -1.19 -6.19
N MET A 269 14.85 -2.43 -6.14
CA MET A 269 13.97 -2.94 -5.10
C MET A 269 14.64 -4.01 -4.26
N THR A 270 14.20 -4.13 -3.01
CA THR A 270 14.57 -5.22 -2.12
C THR A 270 13.42 -6.20 -2.02
N LYS A 271 13.71 -7.49 -2.24
CA LYS A 271 12.76 -8.59 -2.02
C LYS A 271 12.57 -8.83 -0.52
N GLN A 272 11.33 -8.91 -0.08
CA GLN A 272 10.92 -9.18 1.29
C GLN A 272 9.83 -10.25 1.31
N GLN A 273 9.68 -10.92 2.45
CA GLN A 273 8.68 -11.96 2.67
C GLN A 273 8.07 -11.80 4.06
N ILE A 274 6.75 -11.86 4.17
CA ILE A 274 6.02 -11.82 5.43
C ILE A 274 5.28 -13.13 5.58
N HIS A 275 5.49 -13.82 6.70
CA HIS A 275 4.77 -15.05 7.04
C HIS A 275 3.74 -14.74 8.13
N PHE A 276 2.49 -15.15 7.92
CA PHE A 276 1.40 -14.90 8.85
C PHE A 276 0.34 -15.98 8.82
N ASP A 277 -0.31 -16.17 9.97
CA ASP A 277 -1.43 -17.08 10.11
C ASP A 277 -2.73 -16.30 9.94
N ASP A 278 -3.46 -16.62 8.90
CA ASP A 278 -4.76 -16.03 8.57
C ASP A 278 -5.88 -16.95 9.08
N THR A 279 -7.01 -16.37 9.47
CA THR A 279 -8.20 -17.13 9.86
C THR A 279 -9.29 -16.91 8.82
N ILE A 280 -9.44 -17.86 7.92
CA ILE A 280 -10.43 -17.78 6.85
C ILE A 280 -11.78 -18.27 7.38
N LEU A 281 -12.80 -17.43 7.26
CA LEU A 281 -14.18 -17.82 7.50
C LEU A 281 -14.71 -18.55 6.25
N ILE A 282 -14.96 -19.84 6.38
CA ILE A 282 -15.56 -20.68 5.34
C ILE A 282 -17.06 -20.70 5.59
N GLN A 283 -17.85 -20.25 4.62
CA GLN A 283 -19.30 -20.34 4.65
C GLN A 283 -19.77 -21.47 3.72
N GLU A 284 -20.35 -22.52 4.29
CA GLU A 284 -21.02 -23.59 3.55
C GLU A 284 -22.53 -23.55 3.84
N GLY A 285 -23.29 -22.91 2.95
CA GLY A 285 -24.72 -22.63 3.17
C GLY A 285 -24.92 -21.61 4.29
N ASN A 286 -25.69 -21.97 5.32
CA ASN A 286 -25.93 -21.13 6.52
C ASN A 286 -24.95 -21.42 7.67
N LYS A 287 -23.92 -22.25 7.44
CA LYS A 287 -22.91 -22.59 8.46
C LYS A 287 -21.62 -21.82 8.21
N TYR A 288 -21.08 -21.24 9.27
CA TYR A 288 -19.76 -20.61 9.30
C TYR A 288 -18.78 -21.51 10.05
N SER A 289 -17.63 -21.79 9.43
CA SER A 289 -16.48 -22.39 10.09
C SER A 289 -15.26 -21.50 9.90
N SER A 290 -14.26 -21.60 10.79
CA SER A 290 -13.01 -20.85 10.68
C SER A 290 -11.87 -21.82 10.47
N LYS A 291 -11.04 -21.59 9.45
CA LYS A 291 -9.82 -22.35 9.19
C LYS A 291 -8.61 -21.45 9.36
N GLN A 292 -7.66 -21.86 10.20
CA GLN A 292 -6.34 -21.23 10.23
C GLN A 292 -5.53 -21.74 9.03
N GLU A 293 -5.02 -20.81 8.22
CA GLU A 293 -4.09 -21.08 7.13
C GLU A 293 -2.88 -20.17 7.26
N SER A 294 -1.68 -20.73 7.12
CA SER A 294 -0.45 -19.95 7.05
C SER A 294 -0.26 -19.45 5.62
N ARG A 295 0.10 -18.18 5.47
CA ARG A 295 0.32 -17.46 4.20
C ARG A 295 1.65 -16.73 4.23
N THR A 296 2.30 -16.63 3.08
CA THR A 296 3.59 -15.97 2.84
C THR A 296 3.50 -14.89 1.77
N LEU A 297 3.29 -13.62 2.14
CA LEU A 297 3.33 -12.53 1.17
C LEU A 297 4.76 -12.24 0.71
N ILE A 298 5.03 -12.39 -0.60
CA ILE A 298 6.31 -12.03 -1.22
C ILE A 298 6.14 -10.71 -1.97
N TYR A 299 6.97 -9.73 -1.65
CA TYR A 299 6.95 -8.44 -2.35
C TYR A 299 8.35 -7.86 -2.58
N HIS A 300 8.42 -6.93 -3.53
CA HIS A 300 9.62 -6.15 -3.84
C HIS A 300 9.31 -4.69 -3.60
N GLN A 301 10.10 -3.99 -2.79
CA GLN A 301 9.86 -2.57 -2.47
C GLN A 301 11.07 -1.72 -2.85
N SER A 302 10.81 -0.58 -3.50
CA SER A 302 11.88 0.35 -3.87
C SER A 302 12.43 1.07 -2.63
N GLN A 303 13.75 1.14 -2.52
CA GLN A 303 14.38 1.83 -1.38
C GLN A 303 14.20 3.35 -1.46
N ASN A 304 14.24 3.88 -2.68
CA ASN A 304 14.03 5.30 -2.98
C ASN A 304 12.76 5.48 -3.84
N PRO A 305 12.18 6.69 -3.85
CA PRO A 305 11.14 7.03 -4.82
C PRO A 305 11.61 6.85 -6.26
N ILE A 306 10.78 6.22 -7.10
CA ILE A 306 11.10 5.91 -8.51
C ILE A 306 10.05 6.43 -9.50
N ILE A 307 8.91 6.93 -9.00
CA ILE A 307 7.86 7.55 -9.80
C ILE A 307 7.58 8.95 -9.27
N THR A 308 7.50 9.94 -10.16
CA THR A 308 7.12 11.31 -9.80
C THR A 308 5.81 11.68 -10.48
N ILE A 309 4.85 12.12 -9.67
CA ILE A 309 3.50 12.49 -10.08
C ILE A 309 3.35 14.00 -9.94
N THR A 310 2.75 14.64 -10.94
CA THR A 310 2.45 16.07 -10.96
C THR A 310 0.97 16.29 -11.23
N CYS A 311 0.35 17.18 -10.46
CA CYS A 311 -0.97 17.73 -10.73
C CYS A 311 -0.81 19.02 -11.54
N THR A 312 -1.24 18.97 -12.81
CA THR A 312 -1.11 20.06 -13.77
C THR A 312 -2.37 20.90 -13.88
N GLN A 313 -3.54 20.32 -13.60
CA GLN A 313 -4.84 20.99 -13.65
C GLN A 313 -5.76 20.43 -12.57
N SER A 314 -6.75 21.21 -12.15
CA SER A 314 -7.74 20.75 -11.18
C SER A 314 -8.80 19.84 -11.82
N PHE A 315 -9.36 18.94 -11.02
CA PHE A 315 -10.38 17.99 -11.47
C PHE A 315 -11.48 17.77 -10.41
N LYS A 316 -12.71 17.54 -10.88
CA LYS A 316 -13.93 17.45 -10.05
C LYS A 316 -14.21 16.06 -9.50
N GLU A 317 -13.88 15.06 -10.30
CA GLU A 317 -14.04 13.64 -9.97
C GLU A 317 -12.72 13.07 -9.49
N ILE A 318 -12.73 11.84 -8.97
CA ILE A 318 -11.50 11.17 -8.52
C ILE A 318 -10.50 11.10 -9.69
N GLY A 319 -9.26 11.51 -9.45
CA GLY A 319 -8.17 11.31 -10.38
C GLY A 319 -7.59 9.92 -10.23
N TYR A 320 -7.13 9.32 -11.33
CA TYR A 320 -6.51 8.00 -11.30
C TYR A 320 -5.15 7.99 -11.97
N ILE A 321 -4.26 7.18 -11.43
CA ILE A 321 -3.07 6.68 -12.13
C ILE A 321 -3.19 5.15 -12.17
N LYS A 322 -3.52 4.64 -13.35
CA LYS A 322 -3.65 3.21 -13.62
C LYS A 322 -2.30 2.66 -14.04
N VAL A 323 -1.89 1.55 -13.42
CA VAL A 323 -0.65 0.86 -13.77
C VAL A 323 -1.01 -0.34 -14.63
N PHE A 324 -0.49 -0.39 -15.86
CA PHE A 324 -0.62 -1.53 -16.73
C PHE A 324 0.72 -2.24 -16.90
N ALA A 325 0.70 -3.57 -16.82
CA ALA A 325 1.80 -4.41 -17.25
C ALA A 325 1.56 -4.85 -18.69
N GLN A 326 2.60 -4.77 -19.52
CA GLN A 326 2.55 -5.22 -20.91
C GLN A 326 3.73 -6.13 -21.24
N LYS A 327 3.43 -7.27 -21.87
CA LYS A 327 4.40 -8.19 -22.48
C LYS A 327 3.84 -8.64 -23.82
N GLY A 328 4.58 -8.37 -24.90
CA GLY A 328 4.10 -8.60 -26.26
C GLY A 328 2.76 -7.91 -26.51
N SER A 329 1.75 -8.72 -26.90
CA SER A 329 0.38 -8.25 -27.16
C SER A 329 -0.50 -8.16 -25.90
N THR A 330 -0.10 -8.79 -24.80
CA THR A 330 -0.90 -8.85 -23.57
C THR A 330 -0.69 -7.58 -22.74
N LYS A 331 -1.79 -6.93 -22.37
CA LYS A 331 -1.81 -5.78 -21.45
C LYS A 331 -2.85 -6.00 -20.36
N LYS A 332 -2.45 -5.88 -19.08
CA LYS A 332 -3.33 -6.03 -17.92
C LYS A 332 -3.11 -4.90 -16.91
N GLN A 333 -4.17 -4.43 -16.27
CA GLN A 333 -4.05 -3.47 -15.18
C GLN A 333 -3.59 -4.23 -13.92
N VAL A 334 -2.50 -3.78 -13.33
CA VAL A 334 -1.86 -4.41 -12.17
C VAL A 334 -1.81 -3.50 -10.95
N GLY A 335 -2.23 -2.24 -11.08
CA GLY A 335 -2.26 -1.31 -9.95
C GLY A 335 -3.10 -0.08 -10.21
N LEU A 336 -3.43 0.62 -9.13
CA LEU A 336 -4.23 1.85 -9.14
C LEU A 336 -3.80 2.76 -7.98
N LEU A 337 -3.54 4.02 -8.29
CA LEU A 337 -3.49 5.10 -7.30
C LEU A 337 -4.69 6.02 -7.50
N CYS A 338 -5.42 6.29 -6.42
CA CYS A 338 -6.50 7.26 -6.41
C CYS A 338 -5.97 8.62 -5.97
N VAL A 339 -6.39 9.69 -6.65
CA VAL A 339 -6.05 11.07 -6.33
C VAL A 339 -7.32 11.82 -5.98
N TYR A 340 -7.36 12.39 -4.78
CA TYR A 340 -8.51 13.09 -4.23
C TYR A 340 -8.88 14.31 -5.10
N PRO A 341 -10.17 14.55 -5.38
CA PRO A 341 -10.61 15.71 -6.16
C PRO A 341 -10.13 17.03 -5.56
N ASN A 342 -9.65 17.94 -6.40
CA ASN A 342 -8.99 19.17 -5.95
C ASN A 342 -9.49 20.46 -6.65
N ASN A 343 -10.59 20.38 -7.38
CA ASN A 343 -11.23 21.55 -7.99
C ASN A 343 -11.88 22.50 -6.98
N LYS A 344 -12.08 22.03 -5.75
CA LYS A 344 -12.85 22.68 -4.70
C LYS A 344 -12.07 22.50 -3.40
N ILE A 345 -11.25 23.49 -3.08
CA ILE A 345 -10.40 23.52 -1.89
C ILE A 345 -11.06 24.46 -0.90
N GLN A 346 -11.45 23.93 0.25
CA GLN A 346 -12.02 24.72 1.33
C GLN A 346 -10.94 25.43 2.13
N LYS A 347 -11.35 26.50 2.80
CA LYS A 347 -10.48 27.37 3.58
C LYS A 347 -10.82 27.27 5.06
N ALA A 348 -9.81 27.06 5.90
CA ALA A 348 -9.91 27.15 7.34
C ALA A 348 -9.35 28.50 7.80
N VAL A 349 -10.21 29.38 8.31
CA VAL A 349 -9.79 30.68 8.87
C VAL A 349 -9.37 30.46 10.32
N ILE A 350 -8.10 30.72 10.61
CA ILE A 350 -7.50 30.53 11.93
C ILE A 350 -7.24 31.89 12.56
N GLN A 351 -7.79 32.13 13.76
CA GLN A 351 -7.47 33.31 14.57
C GLN A 351 -6.50 32.92 15.69
N PRO A 352 -5.20 33.27 15.58
CA PRO A 352 -4.26 33.10 16.66
C PRO A 352 -4.55 34.14 17.76
N THR A 353 -4.56 33.71 19.02
CA THR A 353 -4.63 34.61 20.17
C THR A 353 -3.60 34.25 21.22
N PHE A 354 -2.74 35.19 21.60
CA PHE A 354 -1.80 35.04 22.70
C PHE A 354 -2.42 35.59 23.98
N ILE A 355 -2.53 34.77 25.02
CA ILE A 355 -3.01 35.21 26.33
C ILE A 355 -1.88 35.02 27.34
N VAL A 356 -1.40 36.14 27.85
CA VAL A 356 -0.32 36.20 28.84
C VAL A 356 -0.85 36.75 30.15
N THR A 357 -0.39 36.14 31.24
CA THR A 357 -0.79 36.43 32.62
C THR A 357 0.34 37.04 33.44
N ILE A 358 1.54 37.12 32.86
CA ILE A 358 2.72 37.73 33.46
C ILE A 358 2.77 39.24 33.12
N PRO A 359 2.95 40.14 34.11
CA PRO A 359 2.95 41.59 33.87
C PRO A 359 4.18 42.05 33.08
N ASN A 360 4.02 43.16 32.36
CA ASN A 360 5.03 43.83 31.53
C ASN A 360 5.58 42.99 30.36
N ILE A 361 4.84 41.98 29.92
CA ILE A 361 5.17 41.20 28.71
C ILE A 361 4.30 41.69 27.56
N SER A 362 4.94 42.36 26.60
CA SER A 362 4.34 42.64 25.29
C SER A 362 4.50 41.41 24.41
N VAL A 363 3.41 40.95 23.78
CA VAL A 363 3.41 39.75 22.95
C VAL A 363 3.03 40.18 21.54
N ALA A 364 3.99 40.25 20.64
CA ALA A 364 3.72 40.36 19.20
C ALA A 364 4.38 39.21 18.42
N THR A 365 5.20 38.39 19.08
CA THR A 365 6.00 37.34 18.43
C THR A 365 6.02 36.08 19.27
N HIS A 366 5.61 34.97 18.67
CA HIS A 366 5.72 33.63 19.25
C HIS A 366 6.77 32.83 18.45
N PRO A 367 7.62 32.02 19.12
CA PRO A 367 8.66 31.23 18.47
C PRO A 367 8.17 30.21 17.42
N MET A 368 6.92 29.74 17.47
CA MET A 368 6.42 28.72 16.54
C MET A 368 6.00 29.30 15.18
N ASN A 369 6.43 28.66 14.09
CA ASN A 369 6.01 28.97 12.73
C ASN A 369 4.66 28.33 12.39
N TYR A 370 3.66 28.55 13.25
CA TYR A 370 2.34 27.92 13.15
C TYR A 370 1.67 28.15 11.79
N LYS A 371 1.88 29.32 11.16
CA LYS A 371 1.32 29.65 9.83
C LYS A 371 1.76 28.63 8.77
N THR A 372 3.04 28.26 8.76
CA THR A 372 3.58 27.28 7.80
C THR A 372 3.29 25.85 8.24
N ASP A 373 3.46 25.57 9.53
CA ASP A 373 3.40 24.21 10.06
C ASP A 373 1.98 23.62 9.96
N ILE A 374 0.94 24.40 10.25
CA ILE A 374 -0.46 23.97 10.12
C ILE A 374 -0.78 23.57 8.68
N GLN A 375 -0.39 24.42 7.72
CA GLN A 375 -0.60 24.10 6.31
C GLN A 375 0.17 22.82 5.93
N LYS A 376 1.46 22.75 6.27
CA LYS A 376 2.34 21.65 5.84
C LYS A 376 1.98 20.32 6.49
N HIS A 377 1.77 20.29 7.80
CA HIS A 377 1.67 19.04 8.57
C HIS A 377 0.23 18.55 8.75
N LEU A 378 -0.78 19.43 8.67
CA LEU A 378 -2.19 19.05 8.86
C LEU A 378 -3.00 19.23 7.57
N PHE A 379 -3.21 20.46 7.13
CA PHE A 379 -4.21 20.76 6.10
C PHE A 379 -3.83 20.34 4.69
N SER A 380 -2.54 20.27 4.37
CA SER A 380 -2.11 19.74 3.07
C SER A 380 -2.47 18.26 2.89
N GLN A 381 -2.67 17.52 3.99
CA GLN A 381 -3.11 16.13 3.93
C GLN A 381 -4.58 15.98 3.52
N ALA A 382 -5.40 16.98 3.82
CA ALA A 382 -6.84 16.97 3.58
C ALA A 382 -7.29 17.94 2.48
N LEU A 383 -6.39 18.52 1.67
CA LEU A 383 -6.71 19.58 0.69
C LEU A 383 -7.48 20.76 1.29
N ILE A 384 -7.05 21.20 2.47
CA ILE A 384 -7.56 22.41 3.12
C ILE A 384 -6.51 23.51 2.98
N GLN A 385 -6.98 24.74 2.73
CA GLN A 385 -6.13 25.93 2.77
C GLN A 385 -6.23 26.58 4.16
N ALA A 386 -5.12 26.67 4.88
CA ALA A 386 -5.03 27.55 6.05
C ALA A 386 -5.08 29.02 5.61
N ASP A 387 -5.83 29.81 6.36
CA ASP A 387 -5.72 31.26 6.38
C ASP A 387 -5.59 31.75 7.80
N ALA A 388 -4.35 31.90 8.24
CA ALA A 388 -4.06 32.41 9.56
C ALA A 388 -4.12 33.95 9.55
N LEU A 389 -5.10 34.50 10.26
CA LEU A 389 -5.26 35.93 10.47
C LEU A 389 -4.09 36.52 11.25
N GLU A 390 -4.03 37.84 11.30
CA GLU A 390 -3.07 38.51 12.16
C GLU A 390 -3.35 38.18 13.64
N PRO A 391 -2.30 37.87 14.43
CA PRO A 391 -2.47 37.47 15.80
C PRO A 391 -3.01 38.60 16.66
N ILE A 392 -3.88 38.25 17.60
CA ILE A 392 -4.31 39.12 18.68
C ILE A 392 -3.54 38.72 19.92
N SER A 393 -3.03 39.68 20.67
CA SER A 393 -2.37 39.39 21.94
C SER A 393 -3.04 40.12 23.08
N VAL A 394 -3.14 39.45 24.22
CA VAL A 394 -3.79 39.95 25.41
C VAL A 394 -2.85 39.74 26.58
N ASN A 395 -2.48 40.83 27.25
CA ASN A 395 -1.87 40.74 28.57
C ASN A 395 -2.95 41.00 29.62
N LEU A 396 -3.33 39.95 30.35
CA LEU A 396 -4.36 40.00 31.37
C LEU A 396 -3.91 40.77 32.61
N ALA A 397 -2.64 40.66 33.00
CA ALA A 397 -2.10 41.37 34.15
C ALA A 397 -2.03 42.89 33.91
N ASP A 398 -1.59 43.28 32.71
CA ASP A 398 -1.46 44.68 32.32
C ASP A 398 -2.79 45.28 31.82
N LYS A 399 -3.80 44.42 31.57
CA LYS A 399 -5.11 44.77 31.01
C LYS A 399 -4.99 45.46 29.65
N LEU A 400 -4.15 44.90 28.78
CA LEU A 400 -3.84 45.42 27.44
C LEU A 400 -4.15 44.39 26.34
N ILE A 401 -4.60 44.89 25.20
CA ILE A 401 -4.74 44.13 23.94
C ILE A 401 -3.80 44.75 22.92
N TYR A 402 -3.09 43.91 22.18
CA TYR A 402 -2.23 44.26 21.08
C TYR A 402 -2.75 43.58 19.81
N ALA A 403 -3.00 44.36 18.76
CA ALA A 403 -3.45 43.86 17.46
C ALA A 403 -2.64 44.55 16.36
N GLY A 404 -1.68 43.82 15.77
CA GLY A 404 -0.68 44.43 14.90
C GLY A 404 0.12 45.52 15.61
N ASN A 405 0.08 46.75 15.11
CA ASN A 405 0.77 47.91 15.71
C ASN A 405 -0.10 48.68 16.73
N ASP A 406 -1.36 48.29 16.92
CA ASP A 406 -2.29 48.99 17.79
C ASP A 406 -2.31 48.38 19.19
N THR A 407 -2.13 49.23 20.21
CA THR A 407 -2.25 48.86 21.62
C THR A 407 -3.48 49.52 22.23
N GLN A 408 -4.35 48.74 22.86
CA GLN A 408 -5.60 49.19 23.45
C GLN A 408 -5.72 48.74 24.90
N LYS A 409 -6.31 49.58 25.76
CA LYS A 409 -6.68 49.17 27.11
C LYS A 409 -7.93 48.32 27.08
N ILE A 410 -7.93 47.21 27.82
CA ILE A 410 -9.13 46.42 28.03
C ILE A 410 -10.17 47.29 28.78
N PRO A 411 -11.42 47.36 28.30
CA PRO A 411 -12.48 48.11 28.98
C PRO A 411 -12.63 47.73 30.46
N SER A 412 -12.86 48.74 31.31
CA SER A 412 -12.94 48.57 32.77
C SER A 412 -14.01 47.58 33.22
N LEU A 413 -15.08 47.42 32.44
CA LEU A 413 -16.16 46.47 32.71
C LEU A 413 -15.69 45.00 32.74
N TYR A 414 -14.55 44.68 32.12
CA TYR A 414 -13.96 43.34 32.13
C TYR A 414 -12.94 43.13 33.26
N HIS A 415 -12.47 44.20 33.92
CA HIS A 415 -11.37 44.12 34.89
C HIS A 415 -11.68 43.19 36.05
N GLN A 416 -12.89 43.26 36.63
CA GLN A 416 -13.28 42.39 37.74
C GLN A 416 -13.26 40.90 37.36
N LYS A 417 -13.64 40.56 36.11
CA LYS A 417 -13.60 39.17 35.63
C LYS A 417 -12.16 38.68 35.44
N ILE A 418 -11.30 39.54 34.89
CA ILE A 418 -9.87 39.26 34.74
C ILE A 418 -9.21 39.06 36.10
N ASP A 419 -9.46 39.97 37.05
CA ASP A 419 -8.86 39.90 38.39
C ASP A 419 -9.30 38.61 39.12
N LYS A 420 -10.58 38.21 38.99
CA LYS A 420 -11.08 36.93 39.51
C LYS A 420 -10.42 35.72 38.84
N PHE A 421 -10.20 35.77 37.52
CA PHE A 421 -9.51 34.71 36.79
C PHE A 421 -8.06 34.56 37.27
N LEU A 422 -7.31 35.67 37.35
CA LEU A 422 -5.92 35.67 37.83
C LEU A 422 -5.81 35.25 39.30
N GLN A 423 -6.80 35.58 40.13
CA GLN A 423 -6.88 35.13 41.51
C GLN A 423 -7.15 33.61 41.62
N LYS A 424 -7.98 33.06 40.72
CA LYS A 424 -8.29 31.63 40.67
C LYS A 424 -7.10 30.81 40.15
N TYR A 425 -6.36 31.36 39.18
CA TYR A 425 -5.22 30.72 38.52
C TYR A 425 -3.93 31.55 38.66
N PRO A 426 -3.42 31.75 39.89
CA PRO A 426 -2.24 32.57 40.11
C PRO A 426 -0.98 31.91 39.56
N GLN A 427 -0.14 32.68 38.85
CA GLN A 427 1.19 32.20 38.47
C GLN A 427 2.09 32.09 39.72
N ILE A 428 2.50 30.88 40.10
CA ILE A 428 3.40 30.54 41.22
C ILE A 428 4.80 30.20 40.67
N LYS A 429 5.79 30.88 41.20
CA LYS A 429 7.19 30.60 40.91
C LYS A 429 7.72 29.46 41.79
N ASP A 430 8.58 28.62 41.24
CA ASP A 430 9.36 27.64 41.99
C ASP A 430 10.43 28.29 42.86
N ALA A 431 11.18 27.46 43.59
CA ALA A 431 12.28 27.89 44.45
C ALA A 431 13.42 28.61 43.69
N ASN A 432 13.50 28.46 42.36
CA ASN A 432 14.46 29.12 41.49
C ASN A 432 13.89 30.40 40.85
N ASN A 433 12.73 30.87 41.31
CA ASN A 433 12.04 32.05 40.80
C ASN A 433 11.61 31.90 39.31
N GLN A 434 11.45 30.65 38.83
CA GLN A 434 10.89 30.33 37.52
C GLN A 434 9.41 29.95 37.66
N TYR A 435 8.57 30.33 36.69
CA TYR A 435 7.16 29.93 36.72
C TYR A 435 7.04 28.41 36.63
N SER A 436 6.37 27.80 37.61
CA SER A 436 6.32 26.35 37.79
C SER A 436 5.06 25.73 37.21
N ALA A 437 5.12 24.46 36.79
CA ALA A 437 3.94 23.75 36.29
C ALA A 437 2.89 23.56 37.41
N TYR A 438 1.66 23.99 37.17
CA TYR A 438 0.58 23.99 38.17
C TYR A 438 -0.26 22.72 38.12
N LYS A 439 -0.77 22.29 39.28
CA LYS A 439 -1.79 21.23 39.41
C LYS A 439 -3.21 21.78 39.21
N TYR A 440 -3.44 22.55 38.16
CA TYR A 440 -4.81 22.93 37.81
C TYR A 440 -5.49 21.79 37.07
N ASP A 441 -6.80 21.66 37.25
CA ASP A 441 -7.60 20.92 36.30
C ASP A 441 -7.52 21.63 34.94
N GLY A 442 -6.76 21.05 34.01
CA GLY A 442 -6.53 21.63 32.68
C GLY A 442 -7.81 21.83 31.89
N LYS A 443 -8.81 20.95 32.10
CA LYS A 443 -10.14 21.13 31.49
C LYS A 443 -10.80 22.37 32.06
N GLN A 444 -10.88 22.52 33.37
CA GLN A 444 -11.53 23.70 33.98
C GLN A 444 -10.79 25.01 33.64
N LEU A 445 -9.46 25.02 33.60
CA LEU A 445 -8.68 26.18 33.18
C LEU A 445 -8.99 26.56 31.73
N MET A 446 -9.05 25.57 30.83
CA MET A 446 -9.47 25.77 29.45
C MET A 446 -10.88 26.39 29.38
N GLN A 447 -11.83 25.86 30.18
CA GLN A 447 -13.20 26.40 30.34
C GLN A 447 -13.23 27.90 30.60
N ASP A 448 -12.51 28.31 31.63
CA ASP A 448 -12.50 29.69 32.07
C ASP A 448 -11.72 30.58 31.09
N LEU A 449 -10.61 30.08 30.51
CA LEU A 449 -9.76 30.82 29.58
C LEU A 449 -10.50 31.14 28.27
N VAL A 450 -11.23 30.18 27.70
CA VAL A 450 -12.03 30.40 26.48
C VAL A 450 -13.24 31.29 26.77
N GLY A 451 -13.86 31.14 27.94
CA GLY A 451 -14.90 32.08 28.38
C GLY A 451 -14.38 33.51 28.44
N LEU A 452 -13.17 33.71 28.97
CA LEU A 452 -12.51 35.02 29.01
C LEU A 452 -12.13 35.52 27.61
N HIS A 453 -11.54 34.66 26.78
CA HIS A 453 -11.17 34.96 25.39
C HIS A 453 -12.36 35.48 24.57
N ARG A 454 -13.51 34.80 24.64
CA ARG A 454 -14.76 35.23 23.99
C ARG A 454 -15.21 36.61 24.42
N LEU A 455 -15.20 36.85 25.73
CA LEU A 455 -15.58 38.16 26.28
C LEU A 455 -14.66 39.27 25.76
N LEU A 456 -13.34 39.01 25.71
CA LEU A 456 -12.37 39.98 25.23
C LEU A 456 -12.50 40.26 23.74
N LEU A 457 -12.64 39.21 22.92
CA LEU A 457 -12.83 39.37 21.48
C LEU A 457 -14.14 40.08 21.13
N SER A 458 -15.22 39.92 21.92
CA SER A 458 -16.47 40.65 21.67
C SER A 458 -16.33 42.19 21.68
N GLY A 459 -15.26 42.71 22.31
CA GLY A 459 -14.90 44.13 22.29
C GLY A 459 -14.19 44.59 21.01
N ILE A 460 -13.76 43.66 20.14
CA ILE A 460 -13.07 43.95 18.88
C ILE A 460 -14.11 43.99 17.76
N LYS A 461 -14.05 45.04 16.93
CA LYS A 461 -15.06 45.31 15.88
C LYS A 461 -15.34 44.10 14.97
N GLU A 462 -14.30 43.36 14.60
CA GLU A 462 -14.41 42.16 13.74
C GLU A 462 -15.20 41.02 14.41
N TYR A 463 -15.11 40.90 15.73
CA TYR A 463 -15.74 39.85 16.53
C TYR A 463 -16.96 40.34 17.31
N ALA A 464 -17.42 41.58 17.05
CA ALA A 464 -18.65 42.12 17.59
C ALA A 464 -19.89 41.35 17.07
N ASP A 465 -19.80 40.76 15.87
CA ASP A 465 -20.75 39.74 15.40
C ASP A 465 -20.29 38.35 15.89
N SER A 466 -21.07 37.74 16.78
CA SER A 466 -20.79 36.41 17.33
C SER A 466 -20.71 35.32 16.26
N LYS A 467 -21.27 35.55 15.07
CA LYS A 467 -21.15 34.63 13.94
C LYS A 467 -19.71 34.48 13.44
N ASN A 468 -18.89 35.52 13.54
CA ASN A 468 -17.48 35.45 13.13
C ASN A 468 -16.68 34.59 14.11
N TYR A 469 -16.97 34.68 15.41
CA TYR A 469 -16.35 33.80 16.40
C TYR A 469 -16.67 32.33 16.13
N GLN A 470 -17.89 32.00 15.70
CA GLN A 470 -18.31 30.63 15.40
C GLN A 470 -17.73 30.10 14.08
N LYS A 471 -17.44 30.96 13.11
CA LYS A 471 -16.87 30.56 11.81
C LYS A 471 -15.37 30.33 11.85
N HIS A 472 -14.65 31.08 12.69
CA HIS A 472 -13.19 30.97 12.75
C HIS A 472 -12.78 29.87 13.74
N THR A 473 -11.70 29.18 13.44
CA THR A 473 -11.02 28.33 14.42
C THR A 473 -10.08 29.20 15.25
N HIS A 474 -10.20 29.15 16.57
CA HIS A 474 -9.40 29.96 17.49
C HIS A 474 -8.25 29.13 18.04
N LEU A 475 -7.02 29.62 17.82
CA LEU A 475 -5.80 29.00 18.32
C LEU A 475 -5.25 29.88 19.45
N ILE A 476 -5.48 29.48 20.69
CA ILE A 476 -5.09 30.22 21.89
C ILE A 476 -3.75 29.69 22.39
N PHE A 477 -2.77 30.56 22.53
CA PHE A 477 -1.50 30.28 23.18
C PHE A 477 -1.50 30.91 24.56
N SER A 478 -1.17 30.13 25.59
CA SER A 478 -1.15 30.58 26.97
C SER A 478 0.19 30.33 27.65
N ASP A 479 0.60 31.27 28.50
CA ASP A 479 1.81 31.17 29.33
C ASP A 479 1.62 30.30 30.60
N TYR A 480 0.45 29.68 30.80
CA TYR A 480 0.28 28.64 31.82
C TYR A 480 1.10 27.39 31.47
N ALA A 481 1.66 26.77 32.49
CA ALA A 481 2.22 25.41 32.43
C ALA A 481 1.38 24.50 33.34
N ILE A 482 0.95 23.35 32.85
CA ILE A 482 0.01 22.46 33.57
C ILE A 482 0.66 21.09 33.78
N ALA A 483 0.65 20.62 35.02
CA ALA A 483 1.03 19.26 35.36
C ALA A 483 -0.13 18.30 35.02
N GLY A 484 0.08 17.39 34.06
CA GLY A 484 -0.85 16.29 33.76
C GLY A 484 -0.57 15.06 34.64
N PHE A 485 -1.34 13.99 34.41
CA PHE A 485 -1.29 12.76 35.22
C PHE A 485 0.02 11.96 35.05
N ASP A 486 0.64 11.97 33.84
CA ASP A 486 1.92 11.30 33.54
C ASP A 486 2.95 12.17 32.78
N SER A 487 2.54 13.35 32.28
CA SER A 487 3.38 14.35 31.61
C SER A 487 2.74 15.74 31.74
N GLN A 488 3.44 16.83 31.39
CA GLN A 488 2.83 18.17 31.39
C GLN A 488 1.79 18.27 30.25
N LEU A 489 0.55 18.70 30.53
CA LEU A 489 -0.51 18.86 29.53
C LEU A 489 -0.17 20.03 28.61
N ALA A 490 0.34 19.74 27.41
CA ALA A 490 0.90 20.72 26.50
C ALA A 490 -0.17 21.44 25.65
N GLY A 491 -1.33 20.83 25.47
CA GLY A 491 -2.46 21.41 24.75
C GLY A 491 -3.76 20.73 25.14
N ILE A 492 -4.87 21.33 24.71
CA ILE A 492 -6.20 20.78 24.86
C ILE A 492 -7.13 21.40 23.82
N ALA A 493 -7.90 20.53 23.16
CA ALA A 493 -9.02 20.87 22.31
C ALA A 493 -10.15 19.86 22.56
N GLN A 494 -11.36 20.18 22.08
CA GLN A 494 -12.45 19.22 22.07
C GLN A 494 -13.00 19.12 20.66
N LYS A 495 -13.36 17.91 20.26
CA LYS A 495 -14.15 17.65 19.07
C LYS A 495 -15.52 18.34 19.17
N HIS A 496 -16.07 18.74 18.03
CA HIS A 496 -17.45 19.19 17.92
C HIS A 496 -18.41 18.00 18.21
N GLU A 497 -18.75 17.76 19.48
CA GLU A 497 -19.81 16.80 19.83
C GLU A 497 -21.17 17.51 19.75
N VAL A 498 -22.01 17.06 18.81
CA VAL A 498 -23.43 17.37 18.82
C VAL A 498 -24.09 16.44 19.83
N THR A 499 -24.09 16.80 21.12
CA THR A 499 -24.92 16.12 22.11
C THR A 499 -26.32 16.76 22.16
N ASP A 500 -27.30 16.01 22.68
CA ASP A 500 -28.73 16.37 22.79
C ASP A 500 -29.04 17.67 23.57
N ASP A 501 -28.02 18.35 24.12
CA ASP A 501 -28.09 19.71 24.66
C ASP A 501 -28.26 20.80 23.59
N TYR A 502 -28.48 20.43 22.33
CA TYR A 502 -28.89 21.34 21.26
C TYR A 502 -30.11 22.21 21.66
N ASN A 503 -31.00 21.71 22.52
CA ASN A 503 -32.16 22.46 23.02
C ASN A 503 -31.84 23.46 24.16
N ALA A 504 -30.69 23.34 24.84
CA ALA A 504 -30.25 24.34 25.82
C ALA A 504 -29.71 25.62 25.13
N CYS A 505 -29.43 25.56 23.82
CA CYS A 505 -28.82 26.65 23.06
C CYS A 505 -29.75 27.82 22.70
N GLN A 506 -31.07 27.74 22.95
CA GLN A 506 -31.99 28.81 22.55
C GLN A 506 -32.20 29.91 23.61
N THR A 507 -31.72 29.74 24.84
CA THR A 507 -32.12 30.64 25.95
C THR A 507 -31.01 31.53 26.50
N ASP A 508 -29.73 31.12 26.45
CA ASP A 508 -28.60 31.95 26.90
C ASP A 508 -27.58 32.15 25.79
N ARG A 509 -27.29 33.40 25.43
CA ARG A 509 -26.33 33.81 24.38
C ARG A 509 -24.85 33.56 24.75
N VAL A 510 -24.53 32.41 25.34
CA VAL A 510 -23.17 31.96 25.64
C VAL A 510 -23.08 30.45 25.38
N CYS A 511 -22.96 30.09 24.11
CA CYS A 511 -22.80 28.70 23.70
C CYS A 511 -21.37 28.20 23.97
N ASN A 512 -21.16 27.25 24.89
CA ASN A 512 -19.89 26.52 25.10
C ASN A 512 -19.61 25.49 23.98
N HIS A 513 -19.60 25.92 22.71
CA HIS A 513 -19.09 25.09 21.62
C HIS A 513 -17.56 25.16 21.60
N TRP A 514 -16.91 24.10 22.08
CA TRP A 514 -15.46 23.96 22.10
C TRP A 514 -14.87 23.57 20.73
N GLY A 515 -15.71 23.03 19.85
CA GLY A 515 -15.29 22.35 18.62
C GLY A 515 -14.42 23.16 17.66
N ASN A 516 -14.35 24.48 17.79
CA ASN A 516 -13.52 25.36 16.97
C ASN A 516 -12.42 26.08 17.77
N VAL A 517 -12.11 25.64 19.00
CA VAL A 517 -11.11 26.29 19.85
C VAL A 517 -10.07 25.28 20.32
N CYS A 518 -8.80 25.62 20.08
CA CYS A 518 -7.63 24.90 20.54
C CYS A 518 -6.85 25.78 21.52
N VAL A 519 -6.46 25.24 22.67
CA VAL A 519 -5.59 25.92 23.66
C VAL A 519 -4.26 25.19 23.75
N LEU A 520 -3.17 25.93 23.59
CA LEU A 520 -1.80 25.46 23.77
C LEU A 520 -1.16 26.16 24.96
N PHE A 521 -0.46 25.38 25.78
CA PHE A 521 0.23 25.83 26.98
C PHE A 521 1.73 26.01 26.72
N ASN A 522 2.45 26.63 27.65
CA ASN A 522 3.82 27.13 27.43
C ASN A 522 4.83 26.06 26.96
N GLN A 523 4.56 24.79 27.22
CA GLN A 523 5.38 23.64 26.86
C GLN A 523 4.98 22.97 25.53
N SER A 524 4.02 23.52 24.80
CA SER A 524 3.56 22.98 23.50
C SER A 524 4.64 23.06 22.44
N ASP A 525 4.70 22.03 21.60
CA ASP A 525 5.50 22.01 20.37
C ASP A 525 4.60 21.96 19.12
N THR A 526 5.22 21.93 17.94
CA THR A 526 4.50 21.83 16.67
C THR A 526 3.62 20.58 16.62
N HIS A 527 4.05 19.45 17.19
CA HIS A 527 3.28 18.21 17.12
C HIS A 527 1.98 18.31 17.93
N THR A 528 2.07 18.85 19.15
CA THR A 528 0.92 19.16 20.01
C THR A 528 -0.04 20.11 19.30
N LEU A 529 0.47 21.19 18.69
CA LEU A 529 -0.35 22.12 17.90
C LEU A 529 -1.17 21.40 16.82
N ILE A 530 -0.52 20.56 16.02
CA ILE A 530 -1.17 19.85 14.91
C ILE A 530 -2.19 18.84 15.44
N HIS A 531 -1.89 18.15 16.54
CA HIS A 531 -2.79 17.20 17.18
C HIS A 531 -4.08 17.88 17.68
N GLU A 532 -3.94 18.90 18.54
CA GLU A 532 -5.09 19.59 19.14
C GLU A 532 -5.92 20.34 18.10
N LEU A 533 -5.26 20.91 17.09
CA LEU A 533 -5.96 21.51 15.97
C LEU A 533 -6.76 20.45 15.21
N GLY A 534 -6.22 19.23 15.03
CA GLY A 534 -6.94 18.11 14.43
C GLY A 534 -8.28 17.80 15.13
N HIS A 535 -8.33 17.83 16.46
CA HIS A 535 -9.58 17.68 17.22
C HIS A 535 -10.60 18.77 16.89
N SER A 536 -10.15 20.01 16.66
CA SER A 536 -11.01 21.12 16.24
C SER A 536 -11.58 20.97 14.81
N PHE A 537 -11.12 19.96 14.06
CA PHE A 537 -11.66 19.57 12.75
C PHE A 537 -12.27 18.16 12.76
N GLY A 538 -12.76 17.73 13.93
CA GLY A 538 -13.56 16.51 14.06
C GLY A 538 -12.77 15.22 14.27
N LEU A 539 -11.44 15.26 14.28
CA LEU A 539 -10.62 14.08 14.49
C LEU A 539 -10.72 13.58 15.94
N SER A 540 -10.67 12.27 16.11
CA SER A 540 -10.61 11.61 17.41
C SER A 540 -9.31 10.82 17.54
N HIS A 541 -8.96 10.44 18.76
CA HIS A 541 -7.89 9.47 18.97
C HIS A 541 -8.22 8.15 18.24
N THR A 542 -7.24 7.56 17.56
CA THR A 542 -7.45 6.36 16.72
C THR A 542 -7.78 5.10 17.50
N PHE A 543 -7.51 5.08 18.80
CA PHE A 543 -7.84 3.96 19.69
C PHE A 543 -9.23 4.03 20.30
N ARG A 544 -10.00 5.10 20.02
CA ARG A 544 -11.41 5.22 20.42
C ARG A 544 -12.32 4.67 19.34
N ASP A 545 -13.43 4.06 19.75
CA ASP A 545 -14.41 3.47 18.83
C ASP A 545 -15.53 4.45 18.44
N GLU A 546 -15.15 5.66 18.02
CA GLU A 546 -16.11 6.71 17.66
C GLU A 546 -16.56 6.62 16.20
N THR A 547 -15.66 6.18 15.32
CA THR A 547 -15.93 6.05 13.88
C THR A 547 -16.19 4.60 13.47
N GLY A 548 -16.11 3.64 14.40
CA GLY A 548 -16.02 2.21 14.08
C GLY A 548 -14.68 1.79 13.47
N LEU A 549 -13.71 2.70 13.41
CA LEU A 549 -12.37 2.45 12.90
C LEU A 549 -11.32 2.57 14.04
N ARG A 550 -11.30 1.57 14.93
CA ARG A 550 -10.43 1.54 16.11
C ARG A 550 -9.10 0.84 15.83
N PHE A 551 -7.99 1.45 16.27
CA PHE A 551 -6.62 0.94 16.17
C PHE A 551 -5.97 0.73 17.55
N SER A 552 -4.95 -0.12 17.63
CA SER A 552 -4.16 -0.29 18.85
C SER A 552 -3.39 1.00 19.20
N TRP A 553 -3.46 1.41 20.48
CA TRP A 553 -2.83 2.63 20.99
C TRP A 553 -1.31 2.60 20.80
N GLY A 554 -0.76 3.59 20.09
CA GLY A 554 0.69 3.81 20.00
C GLY A 554 1.42 2.90 19.03
N TYR A 555 0.70 2.29 18.08
CA TYR A 555 1.27 1.45 17.02
C TYR A 555 1.08 2.01 15.61
N THR A 556 0.68 3.27 15.49
CA THR A 556 0.48 3.95 14.20
C THR A 556 1.34 5.19 14.13
N ASP A 557 1.73 5.58 12.91
CA ASP A 557 2.32 6.87 12.56
C ASP A 557 1.27 7.99 12.41
N ASN A 558 0.07 7.81 12.96
CA ASN A 558 -0.96 8.82 12.96
C ASN A 558 -0.58 9.98 13.91
N ILE A 559 -1.04 11.20 13.61
CA ILE A 559 -0.80 12.38 14.45
C ILE A 559 -1.49 12.20 15.82
N MET A 560 -0.70 12.02 16.87
CA MET A 560 -1.14 11.72 18.24
C MET A 560 -0.24 12.44 19.23
N ASP A 561 -0.77 13.04 20.29
CA ASP A 561 -0.03 13.78 21.34
C ASP A 561 0.85 12.92 22.26
N TYR A 562 1.02 11.63 21.95
CA TYR A 562 1.82 10.68 22.72
C TYR A 562 2.82 9.92 21.85
N GLU A 563 3.95 9.56 22.46
CA GLU A 563 5.03 8.76 21.84
C GLU A 563 5.16 7.36 22.46
N HIS A 564 4.13 6.86 23.14
CA HIS A 564 4.11 5.56 23.82
C HIS A 564 2.88 4.71 23.47
N THR A 565 3.00 3.41 23.68
CA THR A 565 1.92 2.41 23.59
C THR A 565 1.09 2.39 24.87
N GLU A 566 -0.04 1.67 24.87
CA GLU A 566 -0.89 1.49 26.06
C GLU A 566 -0.12 1.01 27.31
N ASN A 567 0.95 0.23 27.15
CA ASN A 567 1.76 -0.27 28.26
C ASN A 567 2.94 0.63 28.63
N GLY A 568 3.13 1.77 27.95
CA GLY A 568 4.24 2.68 28.16
C GLY A 568 5.50 2.40 27.32
N ASP A 569 5.51 1.37 26.46
CA ASP A 569 6.61 1.14 25.51
C ASP A 569 6.69 2.27 24.48
N ILE A 570 7.87 2.51 23.91
CA ILE A 570 8.06 3.54 22.87
C ILE A 570 7.23 3.20 21.62
N ASN A 571 6.48 4.18 21.11
CA ASN A 571 5.78 4.05 19.83
C ASN A 571 6.82 3.76 18.72
N PRO A 572 6.67 2.70 17.92
CA PRO A 572 7.58 2.37 16.82
C PRO A 572 7.80 3.49 15.80
N TYR A 573 6.87 4.45 15.75
CA TYR A 573 6.88 5.60 14.85
C TYR A 573 7.26 6.92 15.54
N LYS A 574 7.79 6.89 16.76
CA LYS A 574 8.26 8.09 17.49
C LYS A 574 9.07 9.02 16.58
N GLY A 575 8.73 10.31 16.58
CA GLY A 575 9.30 11.34 15.72
C GLY A 575 8.78 11.38 14.26
N ASN A 576 8.04 10.36 13.82
CA ASN A 576 7.48 10.22 12.48
C ASN A 576 5.94 10.15 12.46
N GLN A 577 5.27 10.46 13.58
CA GLN A 577 3.82 10.45 13.75
C GLN A 577 3.14 11.65 13.08
N TRP A 578 3.22 11.73 11.75
CA TRP A 578 2.75 12.85 10.94
C TRP A 578 1.67 12.49 9.93
N SER A 579 1.14 11.27 9.97
CA SER A 579 0.13 10.83 9.00
C SER A 579 -1.30 11.04 9.46
N LEU A 580 -2.16 11.32 8.51
CA LEU A 580 -3.61 11.18 8.64
C LEU A 580 -4.07 10.03 7.77
N PHE A 581 -5.07 9.30 8.25
CA PHE A 581 -5.74 8.30 7.43
C PHE A 581 -6.62 8.96 6.37
N LYS A 582 -6.89 8.27 5.26
CA LYS A 582 -7.77 8.80 4.21
C LYS A 582 -9.14 9.23 4.76
N HIS A 583 -9.71 8.48 5.71
CA HIS A 583 -10.98 8.85 6.34
C HIS A 583 -10.89 10.09 7.25
N HIS A 584 -9.72 10.39 7.81
CA HIS A 584 -9.50 11.66 8.52
C HIS A 584 -9.62 12.85 7.56
N TRP A 585 -9.16 12.71 6.31
CA TRP A 585 -9.32 13.77 5.31
C TRP A 585 -10.80 14.01 5.01
N ASP A 586 -11.59 12.94 4.89
CA ASP A 586 -13.04 13.04 4.69
C ASP A 586 -13.75 13.69 5.89
N ILE A 587 -13.37 13.36 7.13
CA ILE A 587 -13.91 14.00 8.34
C ILE A 587 -13.62 15.51 8.31
N MET A 588 -12.36 15.88 8.08
CA MET A 588 -11.95 17.29 8.10
C MET A 588 -12.62 18.11 6.99
N ASN A 589 -12.75 17.57 5.77
CA ASN A 589 -13.44 18.27 4.67
C ASN A 589 -14.94 18.45 4.91
N ASN A 590 -15.54 17.70 5.85
CA ASN A 590 -16.94 17.87 6.23
C ASN A 590 -17.11 18.77 7.48
N ASP A 591 -16.04 19.42 7.95
CA ASP A 591 -16.14 20.36 9.07
C ASP A 591 -16.94 21.62 8.71
N ASN A 592 -17.81 22.04 9.62
CA ASN A 592 -18.73 23.16 9.40
C ASN A 592 -18.06 24.54 9.46
N ASN A 593 -16.82 24.64 9.95
CA ASN A 593 -16.06 25.90 10.04
C ASN A 593 -15.25 26.18 8.77
N LEU A 594 -15.37 25.33 7.75
CA LEU A 594 -14.70 25.52 6.47
C LEU A 594 -15.49 26.44 5.54
N GLU A 595 -14.80 27.42 4.96
CA GLU A 595 -15.37 28.37 4.01
C GLU A 595 -15.07 27.96 2.56
N TRP A 596 -16.07 28.13 1.67
CA TRP A 596 -15.87 28.02 0.23
C TRP A 596 -15.36 29.35 -0.33
N LYS A 597 -14.33 29.29 -1.17
CA LYS A 597 -13.88 30.42 -2.00
C LYS A 597 -14.76 30.61 -3.24
#